data_AF-A0A8C4QEB4-F1
#
_entry.id   AF-A0A8C4QEB4-F1
#
_cell.length_a   1.000
_cell.length_b   1.000
_cell.length_c   1.000
_cell.angle_alpha   90.00
_cell.angle_beta   90.00
_cell.angle_gamma   90.00
#
_symmetry.space_group_name_H-M   'P 1'
#
loop_
_entity.id
_entity.type
_entity.pdbx_description
1 polymer ?
#
loop_
_entity_poly.entity_id
_entity_poly.type
_entity_poly.pdbx_seq_one_letter_code
_entity_poly.pdbx_strand_id
1 'polypeptide(L)'
;MIFHGAHWGVSSCKVSSTVVFHFTLWPLRVVNHLDDFMGIHECPASEMLNGEKVNTTEEVNASHFERETAGRVPITTHQKRVRAEDNRDDETLPTNLPAVSVAQRSAAALCALPLPEDFFNFWALCTSMNPQSPHEALLPVLGLELVGPFDLLRGRHKGFAVVTTCAEEEPIENAPNLDLHWRFYYDPPEFQTVAKGDAESQLHLGYYRDTPNELPVLVGLSSAQSGCSISVLGDNLFCAIRLLLLRQKREGRIKDRTKAEELERKLSQIGTELGYSTDQKSKSLKARDRKVVSRTFHGAGIVVPVDAQGVGYRELPESNASLQRMLAAIVKSEDDAARLQAFSPLVELSSLVEFANDEGDPGMGLELGLDLFLHGSEYLHKMSARFLNMAYSLLGRVRFGRIITAHLVTRLSSPTDQFADRRSK
;
A
#
# COMPACT_ATOMS: atom_id res chain seq x y z
N MET A 1 -52.70 -10.51 -78.64
CA MET A 1 -51.77 -9.44 -78.21
C MET A 1 -51.61 -9.55 -76.70
N ILE A 2 -50.36 -9.60 -76.25
CA ILE A 2 -49.87 -9.74 -74.85
C ILE A 2 -50.12 -11.13 -74.23
N PHE A 3 -49.06 -11.95 -74.25
CA PHE A 3 -49.01 -13.32 -73.72
C PHE A 3 -48.28 -13.35 -72.36
N HIS A 4 -48.98 -13.87 -71.34
CA HIS A 4 -48.63 -14.92 -70.36
C HIS A 4 -47.20 -15.12 -69.85
N GLY A 5 -47.10 -15.40 -68.53
CA GLY A 5 -45.96 -16.13 -67.94
C GLY A 5 -46.05 -16.28 -66.42
N ALA A 6 -46.60 -17.40 -65.96
CA ALA A 6 -46.89 -17.74 -64.56
C ALA A 6 -45.68 -18.24 -63.73
N HIS A 7 -45.83 -18.11 -62.40
CA HIS A 7 -45.40 -18.99 -61.30
C HIS A 7 -44.48 -20.19 -61.60
N TRP A 8 -43.42 -20.35 -60.80
CA TRP A 8 -43.03 -21.62 -60.16
C TRP A 8 -42.42 -21.34 -58.78
N GLY A 9 -42.72 -22.20 -57.81
CA GLY A 9 -42.12 -22.21 -56.48
C GLY A 9 -41.44 -23.53 -56.15
N VAL A 10 -40.94 -23.57 -54.91
CA VAL A 10 -40.69 -24.73 -54.04
C VAL A 10 -39.29 -25.37 -54.08
N SER A 11 -38.67 -25.35 -52.89
CA SER A 11 -37.73 -26.28 -52.22
C SER A 11 -36.45 -26.76 -52.90
N SER A 12 -35.32 -26.62 -52.20
CA SER A 12 -34.67 -27.74 -51.46
C SER A 12 -33.53 -27.19 -50.58
N CYS A 13 -33.47 -27.60 -49.32
CA CYS A 13 -32.52 -28.58 -48.75
C CYS A 13 -31.18 -28.01 -48.26
N LYS A 14 -31.00 -28.20 -46.94
CA LYS A 14 -29.77 -28.13 -46.16
C LYS A 14 -28.64 -28.94 -46.81
N VAL A 15 -27.42 -28.37 -46.85
CA VAL A 15 -26.19 -29.10 -46.54
C VAL A 15 -25.25 -28.18 -45.75
N SER A 16 -24.83 -28.72 -44.61
CA SER A 16 -23.86 -28.23 -43.65
C SER A 16 -22.44 -28.27 -44.22
N SER A 17 -21.64 -27.23 -43.96
CA SER A 17 -20.18 -27.31 -43.67
C SER A 17 -19.63 -25.89 -43.45
N THR A 18 -19.68 -25.38 -42.22
CA THR A 18 -18.90 -24.20 -41.84
C THR A 18 -17.52 -24.66 -41.43
N VAL A 19 -16.51 -24.34 -42.24
CA VAL A 19 -15.09 -24.46 -41.91
C VAL A 19 -14.80 -23.42 -40.82
N VAL A 20 -14.53 -23.89 -39.60
CA VAL A 20 -14.02 -23.08 -38.50
C VAL A 20 -12.51 -22.93 -38.71
N PHE A 21 -12.06 -21.75 -39.11
CA PHE A 21 -10.65 -21.38 -38.99
C PHE A 21 -10.35 -21.05 -37.54
N HIS A 22 -9.59 -21.93 -36.88
CA HIS A 22 -8.91 -21.60 -35.63
C HIS A 22 -7.78 -20.61 -35.94
N PHE A 23 -7.99 -19.34 -35.59
CA PHE A 23 -6.89 -18.41 -35.36
C PHE A 23 -6.50 -18.51 -33.89
N THR A 24 -5.42 -19.22 -33.62
CA THR A 24 -4.65 -19.09 -32.39
C THR A 24 -3.96 -17.72 -32.42
N LEU A 25 -4.45 -16.76 -31.64
CA LEU A 25 -3.73 -15.52 -31.38
C LEU A 25 -2.56 -15.82 -30.44
N TRP A 26 -1.34 -15.85 -30.99
CA TRP A 26 -0.11 -15.60 -30.25
C TRP A 26 -0.06 -14.12 -29.85
N PRO A 27 0.44 -13.76 -28.66
CA PRO A 27 0.65 -12.36 -28.32
C PRO A 27 1.81 -11.79 -29.16
N LEU A 28 1.52 -10.67 -29.81
CA LEU A 28 2.47 -9.85 -30.53
C LEU A 28 3.64 -9.44 -29.63
N ARG A 29 4.85 -9.85 -30.02
CA ARG A 29 6.11 -9.22 -29.63
C ARG A 29 6.12 -7.80 -30.21
N VAL A 30 6.03 -6.80 -29.34
CA VAL A 30 6.29 -5.39 -29.68
C VAL A 30 7.36 -4.88 -28.72
N VAL A 31 8.33 -4.16 -29.31
CA VAL A 31 9.50 -3.46 -28.75
C VAL A 31 10.74 -4.32 -28.43
N ASN A 32 11.61 -4.48 -29.43
CA ASN A 32 13.03 -4.89 -29.27
C ASN A 32 14.02 -3.82 -29.81
N HIS A 33 13.59 -2.57 -30.04
CA HIS A 33 14.47 -1.53 -30.61
C HIS A 33 14.93 -0.45 -29.62
N LEU A 34 14.46 -0.47 -28.37
CA LEU A 34 14.88 0.46 -27.31
C LEU A 34 15.98 -0.09 -26.39
N ASP A 35 16.21 -1.40 -26.42
CA ASP A 35 17.14 -2.07 -25.49
C ASP A 35 18.62 -1.88 -25.87
N ASP A 36 18.92 -1.79 -27.16
CA ASP A 36 20.30 -1.69 -27.65
C ASP A 36 20.91 -0.28 -27.52
N PHE A 37 20.09 0.77 -27.37
CA PHE A 37 20.59 2.15 -27.28
C PHE A 37 20.74 2.65 -25.83
N MET A 38 20.07 2.01 -24.86
CA MET A 38 20.07 2.40 -23.44
C MET A 38 21.27 1.85 -22.64
N GLY A 39 22.27 1.24 -23.30
CA GLY A 39 23.51 0.80 -22.62
C GLY A 39 23.25 -0.20 -21.48
N ILE A 40 22.36 -1.16 -21.69
CA ILE A 40 21.98 -2.17 -20.71
C ILE A 40 23.04 -3.28 -20.72
N HIS A 41 24.01 -3.20 -19.82
CA HIS A 41 24.82 -4.35 -19.45
C HIS A 41 24.24 -5.00 -18.19
N GLU A 42 23.76 -6.24 -18.33
CA GLU A 42 23.49 -7.11 -17.18
C GLU A 42 24.81 -7.40 -16.45
N CYS A 43 24.93 -6.96 -15.20
CA CYS A 43 26.00 -7.40 -14.30
C CYS A 43 25.50 -8.63 -13.51
N PRO A 44 26.16 -9.80 -13.61
CA PRO A 44 25.85 -10.92 -12.74
C PRO A 44 26.46 -10.70 -11.36
N ALA A 45 25.60 -10.52 -10.35
CA ALA A 45 26.00 -10.53 -8.95
C ALA A 45 26.15 -11.98 -8.47
N SER A 46 27.35 -12.54 -8.61
CA SER A 46 27.78 -13.73 -7.86
C SER A 46 29.29 -13.73 -7.76
N GLU A 47 29.80 -14.11 -6.58
CA GLU A 47 31.20 -14.13 -6.15
C GLU A 47 31.65 -12.84 -5.46
N MET A 48 31.61 -12.84 -4.12
CA MET A 48 32.74 -12.49 -3.24
C MET A 48 32.26 -12.54 -1.78
N LEU A 49 32.32 -13.69 -1.11
CA LEU A 49 32.52 -13.77 0.34
C LEU A 49 33.08 -15.16 0.69
N ASN A 50 34.39 -15.22 0.94
CA ASN A 50 35.06 -16.37 1.54
C ASN A 50 36.20 -15.88 2.45
N GLY A 51 36.20 -16.35 3.70
CA GLY A 51 37.27 -16.15 4.71
C GLY A 51 37.18 -14.81 5.46
N GLU A 52 37.35 -14.69 6.77
CA GLU A 52 38.06 -15.54 7.73
C GLU A 52 37.41 -15.48 9.12
N LYS A 53 37.46 -16.62 9.82
CA LYS A 53 37.17 -16.74 11.26
C LYS A 53 38.40 -16.30 12.05
N VAL A 54 38.23 -15.41 13.02
CA VAL A 54 39.18 -15.25 14.13
C VAL A 54 38.41 -15.38 15.45
N ASN A 55 38.74 -16.45 16.17
CA ASN A 55 38.42 -16.64 17.58
C ASN A 55 39.24 -15.67 18.42
N THR A 56 38.63 -14.99 19.38
CA THR A 56 39.27 -14.72 20.67
C THR A 56 38.22 -14.73 21.78
N THR A 57 38.35 -15.73 22.64
CA THR A 57 37.87 -15.77 24.01
C THR A 57 38.69 -14.79 24.84
N GLU A 58 38.04 -13.96 25.68
CA GLU A 58 38.64 -13.56 26.96
C GLU A 58 37.57 -13.08 27.93
N GLU A 59 37.79 -13.44 29.19
CA GLU A 59 36.86 -13.52 30.30
C GLU A 59 37.43 -12.65 31.44
N VAL A 60 36.55 -12.15 32.32
CA VAL A 60 36.77 -11.66 33.70
C VAL A 60 37.45 -10.28 33.92
N ASN A 61 36.70 -9.30 34.47
CA ASN A 61 36.78 -8.94 35.91
C ASN A 61 35.88 -7.77 36.35
N ALA A 62 35.31 -7.96 37.54
CA ALA A 62 34.53 -7.01 38.32
C ALA A 62 35.42 -6.26 39.33
N SER A 63 35.12 -4.98 39.58
CA SER A 63 35.37 -4.30 40.87
C SER A 63 34.46 -3.05 40.91
N HIS A 64 33.49 -2.98 41.82
CA HIS A 64 33.55 -2.43 43.18
C HIS A 64 33.97 -0.95 43.25
N PHE A 65 32.98 -0.04 43.38
CA PHE A 65 33.15 1.21 44.12
C PHE A 65 31.80 1.70 44.66
N GLU A 66 31.61 1.60 45.98
CA GLU A 66 30.58 2.30 46.73
C GLU A 66 31.16 3.61 47.29
N ARG A 67 30.39 4.71 47.24
CA ARG A 67 30.01 5.48 48.43
C ARG A 67 29.10 6.67 48.12
N GLU A 68 27.94 6.60 48.76
CA GLU A 68 27.11 7.63 49.39
C GLU A 68 27.54 9.11 49.33
N THR A 69 26.56 10.00 49.06
CA THR A 69 26.20 11.06 50.02
C THR A 69 24.71 11.41 49.90
N ALA A 70 24.06 11.49 51.05
CA ALA A 70 22.65 11.82 51.26
C ALA A 70 22.37 13.34 51.20
N GLY A 71 21.17 13.70 50.74
CA GLY A 71 20.62 15.06 50.81
C GLY A 71 19.10 15.03 50.95
N ARG A 72 18.61 15.46 52.12
CA ARG A 72 17.24 15.33 52.65
C ARG A 72 16.51 16.68 52.54
N VAL A 73 15.33 16.74 51.90
CA VAL A 73 14.40 17.91 51.96
C VAL A 73 12.94 17.40 51.88
N PRO A 74 11.96 18.00 52.59
CA PRO A 74 10.93 17.25 53.31
C PRO A 74 9.54 17.18 52.67
N ILE A 75 8.76 16.24 53.21
CA ILE A 75 7.34 15.98 53.00
C ILE A 75 6.50 17.07 53.67
N THR A 76 5.58 17.70 52.93
CA THR A 76 4.47 18.48 53.48
C THR A 76 3.14 17.87 53.05
N THR A 77 2.46 17.29 54.03
CA THR A 77 1.05 16.89 54.03
C THR A 77 0.14 18.11 53.94
N HIS A 78 -0.72 18.15 52.91
CA HIS A 78 -1.95 18.95 52.93
C HIS A 78 -3.15 18.04 52.65
N GLN A 79 -3.86 17.68 53.72
CA GLN A 79 -5.24 17.21 53.66
C GLN A 79 -6.13 18.38 53.24
N LYS A 80 -6.94 18.20 52.19
CA LYS A 80 -8.12 19.02 51.93
C LYS A 80 -9.30 18.11 51.65
N ARG A 81 -10.24 18.12 52.59
CA ARG A 81 -11.50 17.37 52.59
C ARG A 81 -12.58 18.29 52.03
N VAL A 82 -13.16 18.00 50.86
CA VAL A 82 -14.40 18.63 50.39
C VAL A 82 -15.25 17.64 49.61
N ARG A 83 -16.39 17.31 50.23
CA ARG A 83 -17.75 16.97 49.75
C ARG A 83 -17.96 16.03 48.55
N ALA A 84 -18.72 14.98 48.86
CA ALA A 84 -19.47 14.13 47.95
C ALA A 84 -20.79 14.82 47.56
N GLU A 85 -21.01 14.98 46.25
CA GLU A 85 -22.24 15.24 45.49
C GLU A 85 -21.87 14.83 44.05
N ASP A 86 -22.64 14.21 43.19
CA ASP A 86 -23.94 13.55 43.20
C ASP A 86 -23.93 12.69 41.91
N ASN A 87 -24.69 11.60 41.91
CA ASN A 87 -24.76 10.61 40.84
C ASN A 87 -25.06 11.24 39.47
N ARG A 88 -24.18 10.99 38.50
CA ARG A 88 -24.56 10.89 37.09
C ARG A 88 -24.18 9.49 36.65
N ASP A 89 -25.20 8.72 36.28
CA ASP A 89 -25.07 7.40 35.69
C ASP A 89 -24.29 7.52 34.37
N ASP A 90 -22.96 7.43 34.47
CA ASP A 90 -22.10 7.11 33.34
C ASP A 90 -22.15 5.58 33.24
N GLU A 91 -23.08 5.06 32.43
CA GLU A 91 -22.99 3.67 31.99
C GLU A 91 -21.72 3.54 31.13
N THR A 92 -20.60 3.34 31.79
CA THR A 92 -19.38 2.85 31.16
C THR A 92 -19.68 1.45 30.64
N LEU A 93 -20.08 1.33 29.37
CA LEU A 93 -20.12 0.03 28.70
C LEU A 93 -18.73 -0.61 28.82
N PRO A 94 -18.60 -1.81 29.42
CA PRO A 94 -17.31 -2.48 29.50
C PRO A 94 -16.74 -2.72 28.10
N THR A 95 -15.44 -2.53 27.94
CA THR A 95 -14.63 -2.83 26.75
C THR A 95 -14.53 -4.35 26.48
N ASN A 96 -15.66 -5.07 26.52
CA ASN A 96 -15.76 -6.49 26.18
C ASN A 96 -15.71 -6.66 24.65
N LEU A 97 -14.64 -6.16 24.03
CA LEU A 97 -14.31 -6.53 22.67
C LEU A 97 -13.98 -8.02 22.62
N PRO A 98 -14.50 -8.77 21.64
CA PRO A 98 -14.15 -10.17 21.47
C PRO A 98 -12.65 -10.30 21.22
N ALA A 99 -11.97 -11.14 22.00
CA ALA A 99 -10.54 -11.35 21.82
C ALA A 99 -10.24 -11.93 20.43
N VAL A 100 -9.28 -11.34 19.72
CA VAL A 100 -8.74 -11.95 18.50
C VAL A 100 -7.93 -13.18 18.89
N SER A 101 -8.32 -14.34 18.35
CA SER A 101 -7.70 -15.62 18.71
C SER A 101 -6.23 -15.70 18.30
N VAL A 102 -5.47 -16.57 18.98
CA VAL A 102 -4.07 -16.85 18.62
C VAL A 102 -3.96 -17.33 17.17
N ALA A 103 -4.88 -18.18 16.71
CA ALA A 103 -4.91 -18.66 15.33
C ALA A 103 -5.09 -17.52 14.31
N GLN A 104 -5.93 -16.53 14.62
CA GLN A 104 -6.12 -15.35 13.79
C GLN A 104 -4.86 -14.48 13.74
N ARG A 105 -4.20 -14.26 14.88
CA ARG A 105 -2.92 -13.53 14.92
C ARG A 105 -1.83 -14.26 14.12
N SER A 106 -1.73 -15.58 14.25
CA SER A 106 -0.81 -16.41 13.45
C SER A 106 -1.11 -16.34 11.96
N ALA A 107 -2.39 -16.35 11.55
CA ALA A 107 -2.76 -16.19 10.15
C ALA A 107 -2.35 -14.83 9.60
N ALA A 108 -2.51 -13.75 10.38
CA ALA A 108 -2.15 -12.40 9.97
C ALA A 108 -0.63 -12.24 9.71
N ALA A 109 0.20 -13.04 10.39
CA ALA A 109 1.65 -13.06 10.17
C ALA A 109 2.04 -13.47 8.73
N LEU A 110 1.15 -14.13 7.98
CA LEU A 110 1.38 -14.46 6.57
C LEU A 110 1.55 -13.22 5.68
N CYS A 111 1.07 -12.03 6.09
CA CYS A 111 1.27 -10.79 5.33
C CYS A 111 2.74 -10.38 5.16
N ALA A 112 3.68 -10.97 5.92
CA ALA A 112 5.11 -10.65 5.92
C ALA A 112 5.44 -9.14 6.05
N LEU A 113 4.47 -8.36 6.54
CA LEU A 113 4.59 -6.97 6.95
C LEU A 113 4.00 -6.88 8.36
N PRO A 114 4.68 -6.26 9.33
CA PRO A 114 4.16 -6.11 10.68
C PRO A 114 2.80 -5.38 10.70
N LEU A 115 1.83 -5.95 11.41
CA LEU A 115 0.50 -5.36 11.60
C LEU A 115 0.41 -4.73 13.00
N PRO A 116 -0.12 -3.50 13.11
CA PRO A 116 -0.23 -2.80 14.40
C PRO A 116 -1.38 -3.35 15.27
N GLU A 117 -1.38 -3.07 16.57
CA GLU A 117 -2.47 -3.55 17.46
C GLU A 117 -3.83 -2.92 17.15
N ASP A 118 -3.89 -1.73 16.56
CA ASP A 118 -5.16 -1.12 16.17
C ASP A 118 -5.85 -1.92 15.06
N PHE A 119 -5.11 -2.63 14.21
CA PHE A 119 -5.67 -3.59 13.26
C PHE A 119 -6.50 -4.69 13.95
N PHE A 120 -5.93 -5.34 14.97
CA PHE A 120 -6.61 -6.42 15.70
C PHE A 120 -7.76 -5.91 16.55
N ASN A 121 -7.57 -4.77 17.23
CA ASN A 121 -8.62 -4.15 18.02
C ASN A 121 -9.78 -3.64 17.15
N PHE A 122 -9.47 -3.16 15.94
CA PHE A 122 -10.49 -2.76 14.97
C PHE A 122 -11.28 -3.97 14.45
N TRP A 123 -10.62 -5.10 14.18
CA TRP A 123 -11.32 -6.35 13.87
C TRP A 123 -12.26 -6.78 14.98
N ALA A 124 -11.83 -6.67 16.24
CA ALA A 124 -12.64 -7.02 17.40
C ALA A 124 -13.89 -6.12 17.50
N LEU A 125 -13.76 -4.81 17.27
CA LEU A 125 -14.90 -3.89 17.16
C LEU A 125 -15.84 -4.30 16.02
N CYS A 126 -15.31 -4.58 14.83
CA CYS A 126 -16.14 -5.03 13.71
C CYS A 126 -16.86 -6.35 14.01
N THR A 127 -16.22 -7.25 14.75
CA THR A 127 -16.81 -8.52 15.20
C THR A 127 -17.93 -8.29 16.22
N SER A 128 -17.79 -7.32 17.13
CA SER A 128 -18.88 -6.98 18.06
C SER A 128 -20.06 -6.29 17.36
N MET A 129 -19.82 -5.60 16.24
CA MET A 129 -20.88 -4.94 15.46
C MET A 129 -21.61 -5.88 14.51
N ASN A 130 -20.90 -6.81 13.86
CA ASN A 130 -21.46 -7.80 12.96
C ASN A 130 -20.74 -9.15 13.15
N PRO A 131 -21.18 -9.99 14.11
CA PRO A 131 -20.50 -11.25 14.43
C PRO A 131 -20.46 -12.25 13.27
N GLN A 132 -21.45 -12.21 12.37
CA GLN A 132 -21.54 -13.14 11.24
C GLN A 132 -20.63 -12.73 10.08
N SER A 133 -20.59 -11.42 9.79
CA SER A 133 -19.76 -10.84 8.73
C SER A 133 -18.99 -9.62 9.23
N PRO A 134 -17.93 -9.78 10.06
CA PRO A 134 -17.20 -8.64 10.61
C PRO A 134 -16.60 -7.73 9.53
N HIS A 135 -16.17 -8.33 8.41
CA HIS A 135 -15.65 -7.61 7.25
C HIS A 135 -16.66 -6.65 6.59
N GLU A 136 -17.96 -6.88 6.74
CA GLU A 136 -19.02 -6.02 6.18
C GLU A 136 -19.55 -5.01 7.21
N ALA A 137 -18.96 -4.93 8.41
CA ALA A 137 -19.53 -4.12 9.51
C ALA A 137 -19.61 -2.62 9.18
N LEU A 138 -18.79 -2.12 8.25
CA LEU A 138 -18.80 -0.72 7.80
C LEU A 138 -19.67 -0.48 6.56
N LEU A 139 -20.10 -1.55 5.86
CA LEU A 139 -20.79 -1.48 4.59
C LEU A 139 -22.11 -0.68 4.66
N PRO A 140 -22.96 -0.85 5.69
CA PRO A 140 -24.24 -0.13 5.76
C PRO A 140 -24.11 1.39 5.94
N VAL A 141 -22.99 1.87 6.50
CA VAL A 141 -22.81 3.30 6.84
C VAL A 141 -21.86 4.00 5.87
N LEU A 142 -20.73 3.37 5.56
CA LEU A 142 -19.64 3.97 4.78
C LEU A 142 -19.50 3.36 3.39
N GLY A 143 -20.21 2.28 3.09
CA GLY A 143 -20.02 1.53 1.85
C GLY A 143 -18.64 0.84 1.78
N LEU A 144 -18.02 0.56 2.93
CA LEU A 144 -16.69 -0.05 3.01
C LEU A 144 -16.75 -1.50 3.48
N GLU A 145 -15.90 -2.34 2.87
CA GLU A 145 -15.64 -3.72 3.24
C GLU A 145 -14.19 -3.86 3.69
N LEU A 146 -13.94 -4.57 4.79
CA LEU A 146 -12.59 -4.88 5.26
C LEU A 146 -11.99 -6.01 4.42
N VAL A 147 -10.78 -5.78 3.92
CA VAL A 147 -10.11 -6.67 2.98
C VAL A 147 -8.61 -6.77 3.26
N GLY A 148 -7.87 -7.50 2.42
CA GLY A 148 -6.42 -7.57 2.49
C GLY A 148 -6.00 -8.39 3.69
N PRO A 149 -5.22 -7.86 4.66
CA PRO A 149 -4.88 -8.59 5.88
C PRO A 149 -6.11 -9.09 6.67
N PHE A 150 -7.26 -8.40 6.60
CA PHE A 150 -8.48 -8.87 7.26
C PHE A 150 -9.04 -10.16 6.63
N ASP A 151 -8.78 -10.42 5.34
CA ASP A 151 -9.16 -11.66 4.68
C ASP A 151 -8.47 -12.89 5.32
N LEU A 152 -7.29 -12.68 5.93
CA LEU A 152 -6.60 -13.71 6.70
C LEU A 152 -7.30 -14.00 8.03
N LEU A 153 -7.77 -12.98 8.76
CA LEU A 153 -8.45 -13.14 10.06
C LEU A 153 -9.80 -13.88 9.94
N ARG A 154 -10.49 -13.72 8.80
CA ARG A 154 -11.72 -14.46 8.48
C ARG A 154 -11.45 -15.85 7.87
N GLY A 155 -10.18 -16.21 7.67
CA GLY A 155 -9.79 -17.55 7.23
C GLY A 155 -9.85 -17.82 5.72
N ARG A 156 -9.86 -16.81 4.85
CA ARG A 156 -9.92 -17.01 3.39
C ARG A 156 -8.67 -17.64 2.78
N HIS A 157 -7.55 -17.58 3.50
CA HIS A 157 -6.32 -18.27 3.14
C HIS A 157 -6.43 -19.80 3.27
N LYS A 158 -7.42 -20.33 4.01
CA LYS A 158 -7.56 -21.77 4.21
C LYS A 158 -7.80 -22.46 2.86
N GLY A 159 -7.00 -23.50 2.58
CA GLY A 159 -7.05 -24.22 1.31
C GLY A 159 -6.07 -23.69 0.25
N PHE A 160 -5.28 -22.66 0.58
CA PHE A 160 -4.23 -22.14 -0.29
C PHE A 160 -2.85 -22.29 0.34
N ALA A 161 -1.86 -22.67 -0.46
CA ALA A 161 -0.46 -22.44 -0.14
C ALA A 161 -0.17 -20.96 -0.42
N VAL A 162 -0.40 -20.10 0.58
CA VAL A 162 -0.25 -18.66 0.42
C VAL A 162 1.22 -18.30 0.27
N VAL A 163 1.54 -17.51 -0.77
CA VAL A 163 2.89 -17.02 -1.01
C VAL A 163 2.96 -15.51 -0.80
N THR A 164 4.10 -15.08 -0.31
CA THR A 164 4.56 -13.70 -0.45
C THR A 164 5.74 -13.71 -1.40
N THR A 165 6.01 -12.60 -2.11
CA THR A 165 7.22 -12.47 -2.94
C THR A 165 8.53 -12.58 -2.13
N CYS A 166 8.45 -12.84 -0.82
CA CYS A 166 9.60 -13.10 0.04
C CYS A 166 10.23 -14.48 -0.08
N ALA A 167 9.51 -15.49 -0.57
CA ALA A 167 10.09 -16.82 -0.70
C ALA A 167 11.08 -16.82 -1.86
N GLU A 168 12.34 -17.18 -1.59
CA GLU A 168 13.41 -17.40 -2.58
C GLU A 168 13.17 -18.67 -3.42
N GLU A 169 11.94 -19.18 -3.42
CA GLU A 169 11.52 -20.40 -4.09
C GLU A 169 10.72 -20.04 -5.34
N GLU A 170 10.82 -20.90 -6.36
CA GLU A 170 10.05 -20.80 -7.59
C GLU A 170 8.55 -20.56 -7.28
N PRO A 171 7.88 -19.65 -8.00
CA PRO A 171 6.49 -19.33 -7.72
C PRO A 171 5.63 -20.60 -7.79
N ILE A 172 4.95 -20.94 -6.70
CA ILE A 172 3.97 -22.03 -6.70
C ILE A 172 2.83 -21.62 -7.64
N GLU A 173 2.64 -22.39 -8.71
CA GLU A 173 1.60 -22.14 -9.71
C GLU A 173 0.23 -22.03 -9.02
N ASN A 174 -0.50 -20.96 -9.31
CA ASN A 174 -1.82 -20.63 -8.73
C ASN A 174 -1.86 -20.30 -7.22
N ALA A 175 -0.72 -20.11 -6.55
CA ALA A 175 -0.69 -19.61 -5.19
C ALA A 175 -1.14 -18.14 -5.10
N PRO A 176 -2.00 -17.76 -4.11
CA PRO A 176 -2.33 -16.36 -3.86
C PRO A 176 -1.09 -15.56 -3.50
N ASN A 177 -0.83 -14.48 -4.25
CA ASN A 177 0.24 -13.54 -3.93
C ASN A 177 -0.31 -12.40 -3.06
N LEU A 178 -0.04 -12.43 -1.75
CA LEU A 178 -0.56 -11.42 -0.82
C LEU A 178 -0.07 -9.99 -1.10
N ASP A 179 1.07 -9.84 -1.77
CA ASP A 179 1.59 -8.52 -2.12
C ASP A 179 0.71 -7.79 -3.13
N LEU A 180 -0.05 -8.56 -3.92
CA LEU A 180 -0.96 -8.07 -4.95
C LEU A 180 -2.43 -8.18 -4.53
N HIS A 181 -2.70 -8.73 -3.34
CA HIS A 181 -4.05 -8.89 -2.84
C HIS A 181 -4.64 -7.53 -2.47
N TRP A 182 -5.67 -7.12 -3.23
CA TRP A 182 -6.29 -5.80 -3.12
C TRP A 182 -5.34 -4.62 -3.32
N ARG A 183 -4.24 -4.81 -4.05
CA ARG A 183 -3.37 -3.72 -4.50
C ARG A 183 -4.01 -3.03 -5.70
N PHE A 184 -4.29 -1.74 -5.56
CA PHE A 184 -4.83 -0.91 -6.64
C PHE A 184 -3.72 -0.36 -7.52
N TYR A 185 -4.12 0.13 -8.70
CA TYR A 185 -3.21 0.57 -9.75
C TYR A 185 -2.15 1.59 -9.31
N TYR A 186 -2.54 2.54 -8.44
CA TYR A 186 -1.65 3.60 -7.94
C TYR A 186 -1.09 3.33 -6.54
N ASP A 187 -1.29 2.15 -5.97
CA ASP A 187 -0.80 1.82 -4.64
C ASP A 187 0.72 1.58 -4.69
N PRO A 188 1.54 2.48 -4.13
CA PRO A 188 2.97 2.23 -4.06
C PRO A 188 3.25 1.10 -3.05
N PRO A 189 4.45 0.50 -3.04
CA PRO A 189 4.80 -0.59 -2.13
C PRO A 189 4.54 -0.30 -0.64
N GLU A 190 4.68 0.97 -0.25
CA GLU A 190 4.43 1.49 1.10
C GLU A 190 2.95 1.35 1.53
N PHE A 191 2.02 1.35 0.56
CA PHE A 191 0.59 1.34 0.79
C PHE A 191 0.04 -0.10 0.75
N GLN A 192 -0.57 -0.53 1.85
CA GLN A 192 -1.21 -1.83 2.01
C GLN A 192 -2.70 -1.63 2.30
N THR A 193 -3.54 -1.95 1.32
CA THR A 193 -5.00 -1.87 1.44
C THR A 193 -5.56 -2.74 2.56
N VAL A 194 -6.49 -2.17 3.33
CA VAL A 194 -7.19 -2.82 4.45
C VAL A 194 -8.71 -2.65 4.38
N ALA A 195 -9.21 -1.69 3.61
CA ALA A 195 -10.63 -1.59 3.32
C ALA A 195 -10.86 -1.06 1.91
N LYS A 196 -11.89 -1.55 1.23
CA LYS A 196 -12.30 -1.10 -0.11
C LYS A 196 -13.75 -0.63 -0.11
N GLY A 197 -14.05 0.32 -0.96
CA GLY A 197 -15.39 0.74 -1.31
C GLY A 197 -15.94 -0.01 -2.52
N ASP A 198 -16.79 0.66 -3.28
CA ASP A 198 -17.34 0.16 -4.52
C ASP A 198 -16.32 0.16 -5.67
N ALA A 199 -16.60 -0.65 -6.69
CA ALA A 199 -15.71 -0.83 -7.84
C ALA A 199 -15.66 0.39 -8.78
N GLU A 200 -16.66 1.27 -8.74
CA GLU A 200 -16.74 2.44 -9.62
C GLU A 200 -15.84 3.56 -9.11
N SER A 201 -15.94 3.90 -7.82
CA SER A 201 -15.08 4.90 -7.19
C SER A 201 -13.65 4.40 -6.96
N GLN A 202 -13.49 3.06 -6.87
CA GLN A 202 -12.26 2.42 -6.41
C GLN A 202 -11.71 3.08 -5.14
N LEU A 203 -12.59 3.59 -4.28
CA LEU A 203 -12.22 4.21 -3.02
C LEU A 203 -11.66 3.12 -2.10
N HIS A 204 -10.53 3.36 -1.43
CA HIS A 204 -9.96 2.39 -0.52
C HIS A 204 -9.07 3.05 0.52
N LEU A 205 -8.88 2.35 1.63
CA LEU A 205 -8.03 2.73 2.75
C LEU A 205 -6.88 1.74 2.87
N GLY A 206 -5.72 2.26 3.24
CA GLY A 206 -4.55 1.44 3.46
C GLY A 206 -3.63 2.00 4.53
N TYR A 207 -2.88 1.09 5.15
CA TYR A 207 -1.74 1.45 5.95
C TYR A 207 -0.59 1.89 5.06
N TYR A 208 0.07 2.99 5.42
CA TYR A 208 1.29 3.45 4.75
C TYR A 208 2.49 3.24 5.67
N ARG A 209 3.56 2.62 5.14
CA ARG A 209 4.81 2.31 5.85
C ARG A 209 5.98 2.94 5.13
N ASP A 210 6.77 3.76 5.83
CA ASP A 210 8.00 4.30 5.27
C ASP A 210 9.07 3.21 5.06
N THR A 211 9.04 2.15 5.89
CA THR A 211 9.93 0.99 5.78
C THR A 211 9.15 -0.32 5.98
N PRO A 212 9.53 -1.44 5.33
CA PRO A 212 8.74 -2.66 5.36
C PRO A 212 8.76 -3.39 6.72
N ASN A 213 9.80 -3.15 7.53
CA ASN A 213 10.01 -3.84 8.80
C ASN A 213 9.46 -3.06 10.00
N GLU A 214 8.95 -1.84 9.78
CA GLU A 214 8.32 -1.02 10.81
C GLU A 214 6.79 -1.08 10.73
N LEU A 215 6.14 -0.64 11.80
CA LEU A 215 4.70 -0.48 11.82
C LEU A 215 4.27 0.67 10.90
N PRO A 216 3.02 0.64 10.40
CA PRO A 216 2.45 1.77 9.65
C PRO A 216 2.60 3.10 10.38
N VAL A 217 2.97 4.14 9.64
CA VAL A 217 3.10 5.50 10.16
C VAL A 217 1.79 6.28 10.04
N LEU A 218 0.92 5.88 9.11
CA LEU A 218 -0.38 6.50 8.87
C LEU A 218 -1.39 5.57 8.19
N VAL A 219 -2.66 5.97 8.19
CA VAL A 219 -3.71 5.41 7.34
C VAL A 219 -4.07 6.44 6.27
N GLY A 220 -3.97 6.03 5.01
CA GLY A 220 -4.30 6.86 3.85
C GLY A 220 -5.61 6.44 3.18
N LEU A 221 -6.31 7.41 2.61
CA LEU A 221 -7.46 7.21 1.73
C LEU A 221 -7.04 7.52 0.29
N SER A 222 -7.34 6.61 -0.63
CA SER A 222 -7.06 6.75 -2.06
C SER A 222 -8.31 6.41 -2.88
N SER A 223 -8.35 6.88 -4.12
CA SER A 223 -9.34 6.50 -5.13
C SER A 223 -8.60 6.36 -6.45
N ALA A 224 -8.34 5.13 -6.86
CA ALA A 224 -7.55 4.88 -8.07
C ALA A 224 -8.26 5.37 -9.35
N GLN A 225 -9.58 5.53 -9.31
CA GLN A 225 -10.36 6.18 -10.36
C GLN A 225 -10.10 7.70 -10.46
N SER A 226 -9.78 8.36 -9.33
CA SER A 226 -9.59 9.81 -9.25
C SER A 226 -8.13 10.23 -9.43
N GLY A 227 -7.20 9.28 -9.53
CA GLY A 227 -5.75 9.52 -9.69
C GLY A 227 -4.92 8.85 -8.61
N CYS A 228 -3.72 9.37 -8.37
CA CYS A 228 -2.71 8.74 -7.51
C CYS A 228 -2.58 9.37 -6.12
N SER A 229 -3.42 10.36 -5.77
CA SER A 229 -3.31 11.09 -4.51
C SER A 229 -3.76 10.27 -3.29
N ILE A 230 -3.00 10.39 -2.21
CA ILE A 230 -3.28 9.74 -0.92
C ILE A 230 -3.62 10.82 0.13
N SER A 231 -4.85 10.82 0.61
CA SER A 231 -5.32 11.68 1.70
C SER A 231 -5.04 11.03 3.05
N VAL A 232 -4.14 11.61 3.85
CA VAL A 232 -3.85 11.13 5.22
C VAL A 232 -5.06 11.31 6.15
N LEU A 233 -5.47 10.23 6.83
CA LEU A 233 -6.62 10.19 7.74
C LEU A 233 -6.24 9.76 9.18
N GLY A 234 -5.05 10.11 9.66
CA GLY A 234 -4.63 9.76 11.02
C GLY A 234 -3.60 8.62 11.04
N ASP A 235 -3.23 8.20 12.24
CA ASP A 235 -2.18 7.20 12.50
C ASP A 235 -2.71 5.83 12.93
N ASN A 236 -4.03 5.63 12.91
CA ASN A 236 -4.70 4.38 13.26
C ASN A 236 -6.09 4.29 12.59
N LEU A 237 -6.65 3.08 12.50
CA LEU A 237 -7.93 2.81 11.85
C LEU A 237 -9.12 3.47 12.56
N PHE A 238 -9.11 3.56 13.89
CA PHE A 238 -10.20 4.20 14.63
C PHE A 238 -10.34 5.68 14.25
N CYS A 239 -9.21 6.40 14.22
CA CYS A 239 -9.14 7.78 13.76
C CYS A 239 -9.55 7.90 12.28
N ALA A 240 -9.00 7.03 11.42
CA ALA A 240 -9.22 7.11 9.98
C ALA A 240 -10.68 6.91 9.58
N ILE A 241 -11.32 5.87 10.11
CA ILE A 241 -12.72 5.58 9.85
C ILE A 241 -13.61 6.68 10.43
N ARG A 242 -13.29 7.19 11.62
CA ARG A 242 -14.02 8.33 12.21
C ARG A 242 -13.91 9.59 11.36
N LEU A 243 -12.72 9.94 10.89
CA LEU A 243 -12.51 11.12 10.05
C LEU A 243 -13.17 10.99 8.69
N LEU A 244 -13.16 9.79 8.10
CA LEU A 244 -13.90 9.51 6.87
C LEU A 244 -15.41 9.63 7.07
N LEU A 245 -15.93 9.08 8.16
CA LEU A 245 -17.34 9.21 8.55
C LEU A 245 -17.74 10.67 8.70
N LEU A 246 -16.95 11.47 9.42
CA LEU A 246 -17.19 12.90 9.59
C LEU A 246 -17.15 13.65 8.25
N ARG A 247 -16.23 13.29 7.35
CA ARG A 247 -16.16 13.84 5.99
C ARG A 247 -17.44 13.52 5.20
N GLN A 248 -17.85 12.26 5.15
CA GLN A 248 -19.06 11.84 4.44
C GLN A 248 -20.34 12.44 5.06
N LYS A 249 -20.38 12.64 6.40
CA LYS A 249 -21.48 13.34 7.08
C LYS A 249 -21.63 14.78 6.58
N ARG A 250 -20.51 15.51 6.44
CA ARG A 250 -20.48 16.88 5.91
C ARG A 250 -20.84 16.95 4.42
N GLU A 251 -20.41 15.96 3.65
CA GLU A 251 -20.71 15.86 2.21
C GLU A 251 -22.14 15.36 1.90
N GLY A 252 -22.94 15.05 2.92
CA GLY A 252 -24.31 14.57 2.70
C GLY A 252 -24.42 13.13 2.21
N ARG A 253 -23.32 12.35 2.21
CA ARG A 253 -23.28 10.98 1.66
C ARG A 253 -23.85 9.90 2.61
N ILE A 254 -23.97 10.23 3.90
CA ILE A 254 -24.52 9.32 4.91
C ILE A 254 -26.05 9.29 4.84
N LYS A 255 -26.57 8.11 4.47
CA LYS A 255 -28.02 7.81 4.42
C LYS A 255 -28.62 7.57 5.79
N ASP A 256 -27.99 6.72 6.60
CA ASP A 256 -28.45 6.35 7.95
C ASP A 256 -27.67 7.14 9.01
N ARG A 257 -28.26 8.25 9.47
CA ARG A 257 -27.62 9.16 10.43
C ARG A 257 -27.51 8.55 11.83
N THR A 258 -28.48 7.74 12.24
CA THR A 258 -28.50 7.08 13.54
C THR A 258 -27.37 6.05 13.64
N LYS A 259 -27.21 5.18 12.63
CA LYS A 259 -26.09 4.22 12.60
C LYS A 259 -24.74 4.91 12.49
N ALA A 260 -24.68 6.04 11.78
CA ALA A 260 -23.46 6.84 11.72
C ALA A 260 -23.09 7.42 13.09
N GLU A 261 -24.05 7.94 13.85
CA GLU A 261 -23.81 8.44 15.22
C GLU A 261 -23.38 7.31 16.16
N GLU A 262 -24.00 6.13 16.07
CA GLU A 262 -23.60 4.96 16.85
C GLU A 262 -22.16 4.52 16.52
N LEU A 263 -21.82 4.44 15.23
CA LEU A 263 -20.47 4.10 14.78
C LEU A 263 -19.45 5.14 15.26
N GLU A 264 -19.75 6.43 15.13
CA GLU A 264 -18.88 7.52 15.62
C GLU A 264 -18.62 7.40 17.13
N ARG A 265 -19.68 7.11 17.91
CA ARG A 265 -19.58 6.92 19.36
C ARG A 265 -18.69 5.73 19.70
N LYS A 266 -18.91 4.56 19.07
CA LYS A 266 -18.09 3.35 19.29
C LYS A 266 -16.61 3.58 18.93
N LEU A 267 -16.33 4.20 17.78
CA LEU A 267 -14.96 4.53 17.35
C LEU A 267 -14.26 5.45 18.35
N SER A 268 -14.96 6.48 18.84
CA SER A 268 -14.39 7.46 19.76
C SER A 268 -14.18 6.87 21.16
N GLN A 269 -15.17 6.14 21.69
CA GLN A 269 -15.10 5.51 23.01
C GLN A 269 -13.96 4.49 23.05
N ILE A 270 -13.99 3.49 22.17
CA ILE A 270 -13.01 2.40 22.17
C ILE A 270 -11.62 2.92 21.80
N GLY A 271 -11.52 3.84 20.85
CA GLY A 271 -10.25 4.46 20.50
C GLY A 271 -9.61 5.16 21.71
N THR A 272 -10.40 5.89 22.50
CA THR A 272 -9.92 6.59 23.70
C THR A 272 -9.54 5.60 24.81
N GLU A 273 -10.38 4.59 25.07
CA GLU A 273 -10.13 3.56 26.07
C GLU A 273 -8.83 2.77 25.80
N LEU A 274 -8.55 2.48 24.52
CA LEU A 274 -7.32 1.79 24.09
C LEU A 274 -6.12 2.72 23.91
N GLY A 275 -6.27 4.03 24.16
CA GLY A 275 -5.19 5.00 24.08
C GLY A 275 -4.79 5.41 22.65
N TYR A 276 -5.64 5.19 21.65
CA TYR A 276 -5.39 5.62 20.28
C TYR A 276 -5.66 7.12 20.08
N SER A 277 -4.82 7.78 19.29
CA SER A 277 -5.01 9.18 18.92
C SER A 277 -6.30 9.33 18.11
N THR A 278 -7.12 10.33 18.44
CA THR A 278 -8.31 10.70 17.67
C THR A 278 -8.09 11.94 16.79
N ASP A 279 -6.88 12.52 16.85
CA ASP A 279 -6.48 13.72 16.10
C ASP A 279 -6.12 13.41 14.65
N GLN A 280 -6.63 14.23 13.72
CA GLN A 280 -6.24 14.16 12.30
C GLN A 280 -4.75 14.42 12.07
N LYS A 281 -4.11 15.22 12.93
CA LYS A 281 -2.66 15.48 12.93
C LYS A 281 -2.08 15.15 14.29
N SER A 282 -1.95 13.86 14.57
CA SER A 282 -1.36 13.33 15.80
C SER A 282 0.11 13.78 15.96
N LYS A 283 0.66 13.55 17.16
CA LYS A 283 2.07 13.88 17.46
C LYS A 283 3.04 13.07 16.58
N SER A 284 2.75 11.80 16.33
CA SER A 284 3.54 10.92 15.47
C SER A 284 3.51 11.40 14.02
N LEU A 285 2.33 11.77 13.49
CA LEU A 285 2.22 12.33 12.13
C LEU A 285 3.00 13.61 11.97
N LYS A 286 2.91 14.54 12.94
CA LYS A 286 3.69 15.80 12.91
C LYS A 286 5.19 15.54 13.00
N ALA A 287 5.61 14.53 13.78
CA ALA A 287 7.01 14.16 13.89
C ALA A 287 7.53 13.55 12.58
N ARG A 288 6.73 12.69 11.94
CA ARG A 288 7.02 12.11 10.63
C ARG A 288 7.07 13.18 9.55
N ASP A 289 6.13 14.13 9.55
CA ASP A 289 6.05 15.21 8.55
C ASP A 289 7.32 16.06 8.49
N ARG A 290 8.03 16.23 9.63
CA ARG A 290 9.33 16.91 9.70
C ARG A 290 10.48 16.13 9.06
N LYS A 291 10.32 14.82 8.85
CA LYS A 291 11.29 13.94 8.22
C LYS A 291 10.98 13.68 6.74
N VAL A 292 9.87 14.21 6.23
CA VAL A 292 9.48 14.06 4.83
C VAL A 292 10.41 14.89 3.97
N VAL A 293 11.09 14.26 3.02
CA VAL A 293 12.06 14.93 2.14
C VAL A 293 11.43 15.39 0.82
N SER A 294 10.44 14.66 0.31
CA SER A 294 9.60 15.06 -0.83
C SER A 294 8.17 14.57 -0.66
N ARG A 295 7.20 15.23 -1.30
CA ARG A 295 5.78 14.83 -1.31
C ARG A 295 5.43 13.84 -2.42
N THR A 296 6.26 13.77 -3.47
CA THR A 296 6.00 13.03 -4.72
C THR A 296 4.62 13.36 -5.32
N PHE A 297 4.18 12.67 -6.37
CA PHE A 297 2.86 12.89 -6.99
C PHE A 297 1.68 12.47 -6.10
N HIS A 298 1.87 11.50 -5.19
CA HIS A 298 0.79 11.02 -4.35
C HIS A 298 0.52 11.87 -3.11
N GLY A 299 1.44 12.78 -2.75
CA GLY A 299 1.27 13.72 -1.63
C GLY A 299 1.47 13.14 -0.22
N ALA A 300 1.49 11.81 -0.05
CA ALA A 300 1.84 11.20 1.24
C ALA A 300 3.28 11.52 1.66
N GLY A 301 4.18 11.70 0.69
CA GLY A 301 5.59 12.00 0.86
C GLY A 301 6.45 10.81 1.29
N ILE A 302 7.75 10.94 1.06
CA ILE A 302 8.77 9.93 1.34
C ILE A 302 9.67 10.34 2.50
N VAL A 303 10.10 9.35 3.27
CA VAL A 303 11.09 9.51 4.34
C VAL A 303 12.27 8.61 4.02
N VAL A 304 13.48 9.16 3.99
CA VAL A 304 14.74 8.42 3.85
C VAL A 304 15.70 8.86 4.95
N PRO A 305 16.68 8.02 5.34
CA PRO A 305 17.74 8.45 6.24
C PRO A 305 18.50 9.61 5.62
N VAL A 306 18.72 10.68 6.39
CA VAL A 306 19.59 11.81 6.02
C VAL A 306 20.55 12.02 7.18
N ASP A 307 21.85 11.99 6.90
CA ASP A 307 22.88 12.15 7.92
C ASP A 307 23.09 13.62 8.35
N ALA A 308 24.05 13.85 9.23
CA ALA A 308 24.33 15.20 9.74
C ALA A 308 24.93 16.15 8.68
N GLN A 309 25.44 15.59 7.58
CA GLN A 309 26.03 16.31 6.45
C GLN A 309 24.98 16.59 5.36
N GLY A 310 23.77 16.03 5.49
CA GLY A 310 22.71 16.17 4.51
C GLY A 310 22.70 15.07 3.45
N VAL A 311 23.52 14.01 3.61
CA VAL A 311 23.59 12.89 2.66
C VAL A 311 22.46 11.91 2.94
N GLY A 312 21.75 11.52 1.90
CA GLY A 312 20.61 10.61 1.86
C GLY A 312 19.52 11.02 0.87
N TYR A 313 19.40 12.33 0.58
CA TYR A 313 18.41 12.88 -0.34
C TYR A 313 18.90 14.18 -0.99
N ARG A 314 18.65 14.28 -2.30
CA ARG A 314 18.71 15.53 -3.06
C ARG A 314 17.46 15.69 -3.91
N GLU A 315 17.04 16.93 -4.11
CA GLU A 315 15.84 17.26 -4.90
C GLU A 315 16.06 16.97 -6.39
N LEU A 316 14.97 16.63 -7.09
CA LEU A 316 14.96 16.64 -8.54
C LEU A 316 15.16 18.09 -9.04
N PRO A 317 15.90 18.31 -10.15
CA PRO A 317 16.02 19.64 -10.75
C PRO A 317 14.70 20.12 -11.39
N GLU A 318 13.69 19.25 -11.45
CA GLU A 318 12.37 19.50 -12.00
C GLU A 318 11.32 19.59 -10.91
N SER A 319 10.43 20.59 -11.02
CA SER A 319 9.21 20.65 -10.21
C SER A 319 8.23 19.54 -10.61
N ASN A 320 7.31 19.15 -9.71
CA ASN A 320 6.26 18.18 -10.05
C ASN A 320 5.46 18.59 -11.31
N ALA A 321 5.18 19.88 -11.49
CA ALA A 321 4.42 20.38 -12.64
C ALA A 321 5.24 20.34 -13.95
N SER A 322 6.56 20.51 -13.90
CA SER A 322 7.41 20.36 -15.10
C SER A 322 7.66 18.89 -15.41
N LEU A 323 7.89 18.06 -14.41
CA LEU A 323 8.00 16.61 -14.57
C LEU A 323 6.72 16.03 -15.18
N GLN A 324 5.53 16.37 -14.68
CA GLN A 324 4.26 15.92 -15.30
C GLN A 324 4.14 16.34 -16.77
N ARG A 325 4.58 17.55 -17.15
CA ARG A 325 4.57 17.99 -18.55
C ARG A 325 5.54 17.18 -19.41
N MET A 326 6.73 16.89 -18.89
CA MET A 326 7.74 16.05 -19.55
C MET A 326 7.19 14.65 -19.81
N LEU A 327 6.63 14.00 -18.80
CA LEU A 327 6.03 12.67 -18.92
C LEU A 327 4.83 12.66 -19.86
N ALA A 328 3.98 13.68 -19.82
CA ALA A 328 2.86 13.81 -20.74
C ALA A 328 3.30 13.93 -22.20
N ALA A 329 4.45 14.56 -22.49
CA ALA A 329 4.99 14.66 -23.85
C ALA A 329 5.41 13.28 -24.39
N ILE A 330 6.01 12.43 -23.56
CA ILE A 330 6.35 11.04 -23.90
C ILE A 330 5.08 10.27 -24.26
N VAL A 331 4.06 10.31 -23.40
CA VAL A 331 2.83 9.53 -23.59
C VAL A 331 2.01 10.00 -24.80
N LYS A 332 2.05 11.30 -25.11
CA LYS A 332 1.31 11.89 -26.24
C LYS A 332 2.07 11.86 -27.57
N SER A 333 3.29 11.33 -27.60
CA SER A 333 4.09 11.25 -28.82
C SER A 333 3.45 10.32 -29.85
N GLU A 334 3.31 10.80 -31.08
CA GLU A 334 2.58 10.13 -32.18
C GLU A 334 3.26 8.83 -32.64
N ASP A 335 4.59 8.81 -32.65
CA ASP A 335 5.39 7.66 -33.07
C ASP A 335 6.59 7.42 -32.14
N ASP A 336 7.27 6.29 -32.36
CA ASP A 336 8.39 5.84 -31.53
C ASP A 336 9.62 6.75 -31.64
N ALA A 337 9.85 7.40 -32.79
CA ALA A 337 10.99 8.29 -32.99
C ALA A 337 10.78 9.62 -32.24
N ALA A 338 9.58 10.20 -32.32
CA ALA A 338 9.19 11.36 -31.53
C ALA A 338 9.22 11.03 -30.03
N ARG A 339 8.75 9.84 -29.65
CA ARG A 339 8.78 9.40 -28.24
C ARG A 339 10.20 9.28 -27.72
N LEU A 340 11.11 8.70 -28.49
CA LEU A 340 12.52 8.59 -28.14
C LEU A 340 13.15 9.96 -27.90
N GLN A 341 12.83 10.96 -28.73
CA GLN A 341 13.27 12.34 -28.49
C GLN A 341 12.66 12.93 -27.20
N ALA A 342 11.37 12.69 -26.96
CA ALA A 342 10.70 13.14 -25.74
C ALA A 342 11.26 12.49 -24.46
N PHE A 343 11.93 11.34 -24.56
CA PHE A 343 12.64 10.69 -23.44
C PHE A 343 13.97 11.39 -23.08
N SER A 344 14.56 12.22 -23.95
CA SER A 344 15.88 12.82 -23.72
C SER A 344 16.01 13.51 -22.35
N PRO A 345 15.06 14.38 -21.93
CA PRO A 345 15.18 15.03 -20.62
C PRO A 345 15.08 14.04 -19.44
N LEU A 346 14.35 12.94 -19.62
CA LEU A 346 14.25 11.89 -18.60
C LEU A 346 15.52 11.04 -18.52
N VAL A 347 16.26 10.88 -19.62
CA VAL A 347 17.59 10.26 -19.64
C VAL A 347 18.63 11.14 -18.91
N GLU A 348 18.53 12.46 -19.06
CA GLU A 348 19.36 13.40 -18.29
C GLU A 348 19.08 13.29 -16.78
N LEU A 349 17.80 13.27 -16.38
CA LEU A 349 17.40 13.01 -14.99
C LEU A 349 17.91 11.66 -14.49
N SER A 350 17.91 10.63 -15.33
CA SER A 350 18.49 9.34 -14.99
C SER A 350 19.96 9.44 -14.63
N SER A 351 20.74 10.21 -15.37
CA SER A 351 22.18 10.36 -15.12
C SER A 351 22.42 11.05 -13.78
N LEU A 352 21.59 12.05 -13.45
CA LEU A 352 21.65 12.73 -12.15
C LEU A 352 21.29 11.80 -10.98
N VAL A 353 20.32 10.90 -11.18
CA VAL A 353 19.98 9.87 -10.18
C VAL A 353 21.14 8.91 -9.95
N GLU A 354 21.85 8.49 -11.00
CA GLU A 354 23.02 7.62 -10.81
C GLU A 354 24.15 8.34 -10.06
N PHE A 355 24.45 9.61 -10.39
CA PHE A 355 25.39 10.41 -9.59
C PHE A 355 24.94 10.57 -8.14
N ALA A 356 23.64 10.76 -7.90
CA ALA A 356 23.08 10.81 -6.55
C ALA A 356 23.29 9.49 -5.80
N ASN A 357 23.06 8.34 -6.46
CA ASN A 357 23.28 7.03 -5.87
C ASN A 357 24.76 6.82 -5.49
N ASP A 358 25.69 7.16 -6.38
CA ASP A 358 27.14 7.07 -6.15
C ASP A 358 27.60 7.96 -4.98
N GLU A 359 26.94 9.10 -4.79
CA GLU A 359 27.21 10.07 -3.72
C GLU A 359 26.41 9.80 -2.43
N GLY A 360 25.62 8.72 -2.38
CA GLY A 360 24.89 8.30 -1.17
C GLY A 360 23.50 8.92 -0.98
N ASP A 361 22.89 9.48 -2.02
CA ASP A 361 21.56 10.12 -2.04
C ASP A 361 20.48 9.28 -2.76
N PRO A 362 20.18 8.03 -2.32
CA PRO A 362 19.22 7.16 -3.01
C PRO A 362 17.79 7.69 -2.99
N GLY A 363 17.49 8.68 -2.13
CA GLY A 363 16.17 9.31 -2.04
C GLY A 363 15.74 10.02 -3.33
N MET A 364 16.68 10.53 -4.14
CA MET A 364 16.36 11.15 -5.45
C MET A 364 15.81 10.11 -6.43
N GLY A 365 16.45 8.93 -6.49
CA GLY A 365 15.99 7.82 -7.32
C GLY A 365 14.65 7.25 -6.84
N LEU A 366 14.42 7.21 -5.52
CA LEU A 366 13.13 6.83 -4.95
C LEU A 366 12.00 7.78 -5.40
N GLU A 367 12.22 9.09 -5.29
CA GLU A 367 11.26 10.12 -5.71
C GLU A 367 10.91 9.98 -7.20
N LEU A 368 11.93 10.00 -8.08
CA LEU A 368 11.69 9.89 -9.52
C LEU A 368 11.01 8.57 -9.87
N GLY A 369 11.46 7.45 -9.31
CA GLY A 369 10.88 6.14 -9.54
C GLY A 369 9.40 6.07 -9.15
N LEU A 370 9.02 6.68 -8.02
CA LEU A 370 7.64 6.77 -7.56
C LEU A 370 6.82 7.69 -8.49
N ASP A 371 7.34 8.84 -8.87
CA ASP A 371 6.61 9.77 -9.75
C ASP A 371 6.33 9.15 -11.13
N LEU A 372 7.29 8.40 -11.69
CA LEU A 372 7.09 7.60 -12.90
C LEU A 372 6.03 6.51 -12.71
N PHE A 373 6.07 5.79 -11.57
CA PHE A 373 5.06 4.79 -11.23
C PHE A 373 3.66 5.41 -11.14
N LEU A 374 3.54 6.55 -10.46
CA LEU A 374 2.30 7.24 -10.15
C LEU A 374 1.73 8.00 -11.35
N HIS A 375 2.53 8.31 -12.38
CA HIS A 375 2.02 8.77 -13.66
C HIS A 375 1.19 7.69 -14.36
N GLY A 376 1.52 6.40 -14.16
CA GLY A 376 0.68 5.30 -14.63
C GLY A 376 0.76 5.02 -16.14
N SER A 377 1.83 5.41 -16.82
CA SER A 377 2.01 5.00 -18.22
C SER A 377 2.91 3.78 -18.32
N GLU A 378 2.49 2.81 -19.15
CA GLU A 378 3.26 1.60 -19.42
C GLU A 378 4.64 1.87 -20.03
N TYR A 379 4.78 2.96 -20.80
CA TYR A 379 6.07 3.42 -21.34
C TYR A 379 7.10 3.73 -20.24
N LEU A 380 6.65 4.02 -19.03
CA LEU A 380 7.50 4.40 -17.90
C LEU A 380 7.77 3.22 -16.95
N HIS A 381 7.08 2.07 -17.10
CA HIS A 381 7.17 0.95 -16.17
C HIS A 381 8.60 0.40 -16.03
N LYS A 382 9.31 0.20 -17.14
CA LYS A 382 10.70 -0.33 -17.11
C LYS A 382 11.64 0.60 -16.33
N MET A 383 11.53 1.90 -16.57
CA MET A 383 12.39 2.90 -15.92
C MET A 383 12.03 3.09 -14.45
N SER A 384 10.72 3.14 -14.14
CA SER A 384 10.21 3.14 -12.77
C SER A 384 10.69 1.92 -11.98
N ALA A 385 10.57 0.71 -12.55
CA ALA A 385 11.04 -0.52 -11.92
C ALA A 385 12.53 -0.46 -11.61
N ARG A 386 13.36 0.02 -12.54
CA ARG A 386 14.81 0.16 -12.35
C ARG A 386 15.14 1.06 -11.16
N PHE A 387 14.59 2.28 -11.14
CA PHE A 387 14.87 3.24 -10.07
C PHE A 387 14.33 2.77 -8.73
N LEU A 388 13.10 2.26 -8.68
CA LEU A 388 12.49 1.79 -7.43
C LEU A 388 13.25 0.59 -6.85
N ASN A 389 13.59 -0.41 -7.67
CA ASN A 389 14.36 -1.56 -7.17
C ASN A 389 15.73 -1.15 -6.65
N MET A 390 16.45 -0.28 -7.37
CA MET A 390 17.76 0.22 -6.94
C MET A 390 17.64 1.02 -5.64
N ALA A 391 16.76 2.01 -5.58
CA ALA A 391 16.58 2.86 -4.41
C ALA A 391 16.13 2.06 -3.18
N TYR A 392 15.17 1.12 -3.33
CA TYR A 392 14.78 0.24 -2.23
C TYR A 392 15.91 -0.68 -1.79
N SER A 393 16.78 -1.13 -2.69
CA SER A 393 17.96 -1.93 -2.32
C SER A 393 18.94 -1.11 -1.48
N LEU A 394 19.34 0.08 -1.96
CA LEU A 394 20.26 0.99 -1.28
C LEU A 394 19.73 1.45 0.09
N LEU A 395 18.41 1.61 0.23
CA LEU A 395 17.74 1.96 1.48
C LEU A 395 17.51 0.77 2.43
N GLY A 396 17.90 -0.45 2.06
CA GLY A 396 17.66 -1.65 2.86
C GLY A 396 16.18 -2.06 2.93
N ARG A 397 15.37 -1.67 1.94
CA ARG A 397 13.92 -1.90 1.83
C ARG A 397 13.56 -2.95 0.76
N VAL A 398 14.37 -3.99 0.62
CA VAL A 398 14.28 -5.01 -0.45
C VAL A 398 12.86 -5.58 -0.65
N ARG A 399 12.07 -5.71 0.42
CA ARG A 399 10.66 -6.12 0.37
C ARG A 399 9.80 -5.24 -0.54
N PHE A 400 10.00 -3.92 -0.51
CA PHE A 400 9.29 -2.99 -1.39
C PHE A 400 9.73 -3.14 -2.85
N GLY A 401 11.00 -3.44 -3.11
CA GLY A 401 11.52 -3.82 -4.43
C GLY A 401 10.80 -5.05 -5.02
N ARG A 402 10.62 -6.09 -4.20
CA ARG A 402 9.87 -7.30 -4.61
C ARG A 402 8.40 -7.00 -4.91
N ILE A 403 7.75 -6.19 -4.08
CA ILE A 403 6.36 -5.76 -4.28
C ILE A 403 6.21 -4.97 -5.59
N ILE A 404 7.06 -3.97 -5.84
CA ILE A 404 6.96 -3.17 -7.07
C ILE A 404 7.20 -4.01 -8.31
N THR A 405 8.14 -4.96 -8.25
CA THR A 405 8.44 -5.86 -9.37
C THR A 405 7.21 -6.71 -9.70
N ALA A 406 6.61 -7.37 -8.71
CA ALA A 406 5.40 -8.15 -8.93
C ALA A 406 4.22 -7.28 -9.40
N HIS A 407 4.09 -6.07 -8.84
CA HIS A 407 3.01 -5.16 -9.19
C HIS A 407 3.12 -4.69 -10.64
N LEU A 408 4.31 -4.29 -11.11
CA LEU A 408 4.51 -3.83 -12.48
C LEU A 408 4.38 -4.93 -13.54
N VAL A 409 4.69 -6.19 -13.20
CA VAL A 409 4.47 -7.36 -14.09
C VAL A 409 2.97 -7.63 -14.27
N THR A 410 2.15 -7.38 -13.25
CA THR A 410 0.71 -7.68 -13.25
C THR A 410 -0.11 -6.47 -12.82
N ARG A 411 0.17 -5.32 -13.42
CA ARG A 411 -0.47 -4.06 -13.04
C ARG A 411 -1.86 -3.96 -13.67
N LEU A 412 -2.90 -4.26 -12.89
CA LEU A 412 -4.28 -4.30 -13.35
C LEU A 412 -5.02 -3.02 -12.98
N SER A 413 -5.94 -2.57 -13.85
CA SER A 413 -6.80 -1.40 -13.61
C SER A 413 -7.80 -1.62 -12.47
N SER A 414 -8.14 -2.88 -12.19
CA SER A 414 -8.96 -3.27 -11.05
C SER A 414 -8.14 -4.13 -10.10
N PRO A 415 -8.24 -3.92 -8.78
CA PRO A 415 -7.53 -4.72 -7.79
C PRO A 415 -8.01 -6.18 -7.86
N THR A 416 -7.11 -7.11 -7.54
CA THR A 416 -7.44 -8.55 -7.58
C THR A 416 -7.62 -9.12 -6.18
N ASP A 417 -8.72 -9.85 -6.01
CA ASP A 417 -8.90 -10.76 -4.90
C ASP A 417 -8.11 -12.05 -5.17
N GLN A 418 -7.02 -12.26 -4.45
CA GLN A 418 -6.12 -13.39 -4.66
C GLN A 418 -6.68 -14.69 -4.07
N PHE A 419 -7.75 -14.61 -3.28
CA PHE A 419 -8.50 -15.75 -2.75
C PHE A 419 -9.80 -16.03 -3.52
N ALA A 420 -10.08 -15.30 -4.61
CA ALA A 420 -11.18 -15.67 -5.50
C ALA A 420 -10.87 -17.01 -6.17
N ASP A 421 -11.86 -17.90 -6.25
CA ASP A 421 -11.67 -19.23 -6.83
C ASP A 421 -11.29 -19.09 -8.30
N ARG A 422 -10.04 -19.43 -8.65
CA ARG A 422 -9.52 -19.37 -10.02
C ARG A 422 -10.01 -20.53 -10.89
N ARG A 423 -10.88 -21.41 -10.37
CA ARG A 423 -11.42 -22.60 -11.08
C ARG A 423 -12.37 -22.33 -12.25
N SER A 424 -12.45 -21.10 -12.77
CA SER A 424 -13.33 -20.77 -13.90
C SER A 424 -12.64 -19.99 -15.03
N LYS A 425 -11.40 -20.35 -15.38
CA LYS A 425 -10.80 -19.96 -16.66
C LYS A 425 -10.33 -21.17 -17.43
#